data_AF-A0A1E9AFT3-F1
#
_entry.id   AF-A0A1E9AFT3-F1
#
_cell.length_a   1.000
_cell.length_b   1.000
_cell.length_c   1.000
_cell.angle_alpha   90.00
_cell.angle_beta   90.00
_cell.angle_gamma   90.00
#
_symmetry.space_group_name_H-M   'P 1'
#
loop_
_entity.id
_entity.type
_entity.pdbx_description
1 polymer ?
#
loop_
_entity_poly.entity_id
_entity_poly.type
_entity_poly.pdbx_seq_one_letter_code
_entity_poly.pdbx_strand_id
1 'polypeptide(L)'
;MANNAEIISKDSVKIVLAQMASCGMYEESGSFLLEVGIPSKSGVSGAILGVVPGKCGICVYSPRLDKSGNSVVGKNLLKILSNDLDLNIFL
;
A
#
# COMPACT_ATOMS: atom_id res chain seq x y z
N MET A 1 13.15 -17.54 -5.82
CA MET A 1 12.82 -16.90 -7.12
C MET A 1 11.33 -16.77 -7.22
N ALA A 2 10.81 -15.71 -7.84
CA ALA A 2 9.38 -15.64 -8.16
C ALA A 2 9.06 -16.77 -9.17
N ASN A 3 8.00 -17.53 -8.90
CA ASN A 3 7.47 -18.53 -9.84
C ASN A 3 6.13 -18.02 -10.39
N ASN A 4 5.74 -18.48 -11.58
CA ASN A 4 4.46 -18.10 -12.21
C ASN A 4 3.29 -18.96 -11.71
N ALA A 5 3.42 -19.59 -10.54
CA ALA A 5 2.34 -20.37 -9.99
C ALA A 5 1.27 -19.43 -9.41
N GLU A 6 0.00 -19.71 -9.72
CA GLU A 6 -1.10 -19.03 -9.03
C GLU A 6 -1.13 -19.52 -7.57
N ILE A 7 -0.92 -18.61 -6.61
CA ILE A 7 -0.91 -18.92 -5.17
C ILE A 7 -2.27 -18.58 -4.52
N ILE A 8 -2.96 -17.56 -5.05
CA ILE A 8 -4.22 -17.04 -4.52
C ILE A 8 -5.17 -16.80 -5.69
N SER A 9 -6.44 -17.17 -5.55
CA SER A 9 -7.45 -16.96 -6.59
C SER A 9 -7.67 -15.47 -6.85
N LYS A 10 -8.08 -15.14 -8.09
CA LYS A 10 -8.36 -13.76 -8.49
C LYS A 10 -9.45 -13.10 -7.63
N ASP A 11 -10.48 -13.85 -7.23
CA ASP A 11 -11.55 -13.34 -6.37
C ASP A 11 -11.04 -12.97 -4.98
N SER A 12 -10.19 -13.82 -4.38
CA SER A 12 -9.55 -13.51 -3.11
C SER A 12 -8.63 -12.29 -3.22
N VAL A 13 -7.84 -12.17 -4.29
CA VAL A 13 -7.00 -10.98 -4.54
C VAL A 13 -7.84 -9.72 -4.64
N LYS A 14 -8.97 -9.75 -5.38
CA LYS A 14 -9.87 -8.60 -5.50
C LYS A 14 -10.40 -8.15 -4.13
N ILE A 15 -10.82 -9.09 -3.28
CA ILE A 15 -11.30 -8.80 -1.93
C ILE A 15 -10.18 -8.19 -1.08
N VAL A 16 -8.99 -8.79 -1.11
CA VAL A 16 -7.83 -8.31 -0.32
C VAL A 16 -7.43 -6.90 -0.75
N LEU A 17 -7.33 -6.62 -2.05
CA LEU A 17 -7.00 -5.30 -2.55
C LEU A 17 -8.05 -4.25 -2.17
N ALA A 18 -9.34 -4.59 -2.24
CA ALA A 18 -10.40 -3.70 -1.78
C ALA A 18 -10.26 -3.37 -0.29
N GLN A 19 -9.97 -4.36 0.56
CA GLN A 19 -9.75 -4.16 1.99
C GLN A 19 -8.48 -3.36 2.30
N MET A 20 -7.38 -3.61 1.58
CA MET A 20 -6.16 -2.80 1.70
C MET A 20 -6.43 -1.34 1.33
N ALA A 21 -7.21 -1.10 0.27
CA ALA A 21 -7.57 0.26 -0.14
C ALA A 21 -8.43 0.97 0.91
N SER A 22 -9.46 0.32 1.46
CA SER A 22 -10.42 0.97 2.35
C SER A 22 -10.02 1.00 3.83
N CYS A 23 -9.24 0.03 4.29
CA CYS A 23 -9.01 -0.24 5.72
C CYS A 23 -7.53 -0.42 6.08
N GLY A 24 -6.62 -0.24 5.13
CA GLY A 24 -5.26 -0.71 5.26
C GLY A 24 -4.32 0.15 6.12
N MET A 25 -4.65 1.42 6.31
CA MET A 25 -3.80 2.44 6.97
C MET A 25 -4.44 3.02 8.24
N TYR A 26 -5.20 2.19 8.97
CA TYR A 26 -5.95 2.61 10.16
C TYR A 26 -6.92 3.76 9.83
N GLU A 27 -7.02 4.77 10.69
CA GLU A 27 -7.94 5.91 10.54
C GLU A 27 -7.64 6.77 9.30
N GLU A 28 -6.45 6.64 8.71
CA GLU A 28 -6.00 7.41 7.56
C GLU A 28 -6.17 6.68 6.21
N SER A 29 -6.86 5.54 6.17
CA SER A 29 -6.99 4.73 4.95
C SER A 29 -7.56 5.51 3.76
N GLY A 30 -8.62 6.28 3.97
CA GLY A 30 -9.26 7.08 2.92
C GLY A 30 -8.35 8.20 2.40
N SER A 31 -7.76 9.00 3.28
CA SER A 31 -6.87 10.11 2.88
C SER A 31 -5.60 9.59 2.22
N PHE A 32 -4.99 8.53 2.77
CA PHE A 32 -3.82 7.91 2.19
C PHE A 32 -4.09 7.38 0.78
N LEU A 33 -5.23 6.71 0.57
CA LEU A 33 -5.59 6.19 -0.75
C LEU A 33 -5.81 7.32 -1.77
N LEU A 34 -6.39 8.45 -1.36
CA LEU A 34 -6.57 9.61 -2.24
C LEU A 34 -5.25 10.29 -2.59
N GLU A 35 -4.32 10.39 -1.64
CA GLU A 35 -3.04 11.06 -1.86
C GLU A 35 -1.98 10.21 -2.56
N VAL A 36 -1.99 8.90 -2.33
CA VAL A 36 -0.96 7.96 -2.82
C VAL A 36 -1.50 7.05 -3.91
N GLY A 37 -2.77 6.68 -3.88
CA GLY A 37 -3.38 5.88 -4.94
C GLY A 37 -2.96 4.41 -4.97
N ILE A 38 -2.35 3.89 -3.90
CA ILE A 38 -1.86 2.52 -3.82
C ILE A 38 -2.59 1.78 -2.69
N PRO A 39 -3.37 0.72 -2.98
CA PRO A 39 -3.89 -0.20 -1.95
C PRO A 39 -2.75 -0.68 -1.06
N SER A 40 -2.82 -0.38 0.23
CA SER A 40 -1.69 -0.56 1.15
C SER A 40 -2.09 -1.18 2.47
N LYS A 41 -1.14 -1.73 3.22
CA LYS A 41 -1.31 -2.16 4.60
C LYS A 41 -0.11 -1.71 5.43
N SER A 42 -0.37 -0.97 6.50
CA SER A 42 0.65 -0.60 7.48
C SER A 42 0.73 -1.59 8.65
N GLY A 43 1.82 -1.55 9.40
CA GLY A 43 1.94 -2.21 10.70
C GLY A 43 2.79 -1.38 11.67
N VAL A 44 2.58 -1.58 12.97
CA VAL A 44 3.31 -0.89 14.05
C VAL A 44 4.81 -1.16 14.08
N SER A 45 5.30 -2.11 13.27
CA SER A 45 6.74 -2.27 13.00
C SER A 45 7.34 -1.08 12.22
N GLY A 46 6.50 -0.26 11.59
CA GLY A 46 6.91 0.79 10.66
C GLY A 46 6.98 0.34 9.20
N ALA A 47 6.56 -0.88 8.89
CA ALA A 47 6.43 -1.36 7.52
C ALA A 47 5.11 -0.89 6.88
N ILE A 48 5.15 -0.56 5.60
CA ILE A 48 3.96 -0.35 4.75
C ILE A 48 4.14 -1.16 3.47
N LEU A 49 3.23 -2.10 3.23
CA LEU A 49 3.17 -2.89 2.01
C LEU A 49 2.09 -2.30 1.08
N GLY A 50 2.41 -2.05 -0.18
CA GLY A 50 1.49 -1.59 -1.21
C GLY A 50 1.46 -2.54 -2.41
N VAL A 51 0.33 -2.57 -3.12
CA VAL A 51 0.18 -3.33 -4.37
C VAL A 51 -0.42 -2.44 -5.45
N VAL A 52 0.26 -2.38 -6.59
CA VAL A 52 -0.21 -1.69 -7.80
C VAL A 52 -0.63 -2.78 -8.81
N PRO A 53 -1.94 -3.03 -8.99
CA PRO A 53 -2.42 -4.16 -9.78
C PRO A 53 -1.82 -4.19 -11.19
N GLY A 54 -1.23 -5.32 -11.57
CA GLY A 54 -0.61 -5.50 -12.89
C GLY A 54 0.74 -4.80 -13.09
N LYS A 55 1.23 -4.00 -12.13
CA LYS A 55 2.53 -3.32 -12.20
C LYS A 55 3.54 -3.91 -11.22
N CYS A 56 3.30 -3.79 -9.90
CA CYS A 56 4.27 -4.21 -8.89
C CYS A 56 3.67 -4.39 -7.49
N GLY A 57 4.43 -5.03 -6.60
CA GLY A 57 4.29 -4.87 -5.15
C GLY A 57 5.43 -3.99 -4.64
N ILE A 58 5.14 -3.13 -3.66
CA ILE A 58 6.10 -2.19 -3.06
C ILE A 58 6.08 -2.29 -1.54
N CYS A 59 7.23 -2.21 -0.89
CA CYS A 59 7.31 -2.20 0.56
C CYS A 59 8.31 -1.13 1.01
N VAL A 60 7.92 -0.35 2.02
CA VAL A 60 8.78 0.63 2.68
C VAL A 60 8.84 0.32 4.17
N TYR A 61 9.93 0.70 4.81
CA TYR A 61 10.14 0.47 6.24
C TYR A 61 10.83 1.67 6.88
N SER A 62 10.22 2.19 7.95
CA SER A 62 10.87 3.10 8.88
C SER A 62 10.15 3.05 10.24
N PRO A 63 10.86 2.75 11.36
CA PRO A 63 10.24 2.51 12.66
C PRO A 63 9.42 3.68 13.24
N ARG A 64 9.71 4.92 12.83
CA ARG A 64 9.05 6.10 13.41
C ARG A 64 7.62 6.20 12.91
N LEU A 65 6.67 6.10 13.85
CA LEU A 65 5.24 6.18 13.58
C LEU A 65 4.67 7.57 13.86
N ASP A 66 3.56 7.90 13.20
CA ASP A 66 2.68 9.00 13.58
C ASP A 66 1.64 8.58 14.63
N LYS A 67 0.67 9.47 14.88
CA LYS A 67 -0.39 9.24 15.87
C LYS A 67 -1.38 8.13 15.49
N SER A 68 -1.49 7.81 14.20
CA SER A 68 -2.34 6.72 13.68
C SER A 68 -1.59 5.41 13.53
N GLY A 69 -0.33 5.33 13.98
CA GLY A 69 0.47 4.11 13.93
C GLY A 69 1.07 3.82 12.56
N ASN A 70 1.07 4.78 11.64
CA ASN A 70 1.64 4.65 10.31
C ASN A 70 3.08 5.21 10.27
N SER A 71 3.96 4.60 9.47
CA SER A 71 5.33 5.10 9.32
C SER A 71 5.36 6.49 8.69
N VAL A 72 5.95 7.47 9.39
CA VAL A 72 6.00 8.87 8.93
C VAL A 72 6.75 8.99 7.61
N VAL A 73 7.95 8.41 7.56
CA VAL A 73 8.80 8.45 6.35
C VAL A 73 8.26 7.49 5.29
N GLY A 74 7.74 6.32 5.69
CA GLY A 74 7.18 5.35 4.77
C GLY A 74 6.04 5.92 3.92
N LYS A 75 5.08 6.61 4.56
CA LYS A 75 3.97 7.26 3.84
C LYS A 75 4.46 8.29 2.82
N ASN A 76 5.39 9.15 3.24
CA ASN A 76 5.93 10.19 2.37
C ASN A 76 6.71 9.61 1.18
N LEU A 77 7.51 8.56 1.42
CA LEU A 77 8.25 7.89 0.35
C LEU A 77 7.31 7.22 -0.66
N LEU A 78 6.23 6.56 -0.19
CA LEU A 78 5.24 5.98 -1.09
C LEU A 78 4.52 7.04 -1.92
N LYS A 79 4.24 8.22 -1.36
CA LYS A 79 3.67 9.35 -2.11
C LYS A 79 4.61 9.82 -3.22
N ILE A 80 5.90 10.00 -2.92
CA ILE A 80 6.92 10.39 -3.89
C ILE A 80 7.03 9.34 -5.00
N LEU A 81 7.20 8.07 -4.64
CA LEU A 81 7.31 6.98 -5.61
C LEU A 81 6.06 6.82 -6.46
N SER A 82 4.87 7.03 -5.88
CA SER A 82 3.63 6.98 -6.65
C SER A 82 3.57 8.03 -7.75
N ASN A 83 4.00 9.26 -7.43
CA ASN A 83 4.05 10.36 -8.40
C ASN A 83 5.15 10.15 -9.45
N ASP A 84 6.36 9.79 -9.01
CA ASP A 84 7.53 9.68 -9.89
C ASP A 84 7.41 8.50 -10.87
N LEU A 85 6.66 7.46 -10.49
CA LEU A 85 6.53 6.21 -11.25
C LEU A 85 5.11 5.96 -11.78
N ASP A 86 4.20 6.93 -11.66
CA ASP A 86 2.81 6.84 -12.12
C ASP A 86 2.09 5.57 -11.58
N LEU A 87 2.10 5.40 -10.26
CA LEU A 87 1.55 4.22 -9.58
C LEU A 87 0.15 4.43 -9.00
N ASN A 88 -0.38 5.64 -9.07
CA ASN A 88 -1.73 5.94 -8.64
C ASN A 88 -2.74 5.17 -9.51
N ILE A 89 -3.65 4.42 -8.88
CA ILE A 89 -4.70 3.68 -9.61
C ILE A 89 -5.89 4.57 -9.99
N PHE A 90 -5.92 5.80 -9.49
CA PHE A 90 -6.88 6.84 -9.85
C PHE A 90 -6.21 7.84 -10.81
N LEU A 91 -7.04 8.58 -11.54
CA LEU A 91 -6.68 9.52 -12.62
C LEU A 91 -5.49 10.44 -12.30
#